data_AF-A0A640VS59-F1
#
_entry.id   AF-A0A640VS59-F1
#
_cell.length_a   1.000
_cell.length_b   1.000
_cell.length_c   1.000
_cell.angle_alpha   90.00
_cell.angle_beta   90.00
_cell.angle_gamma   90.00
#
_symmetry.space_group_name_H-M   'P 1'
#
loop_
_entity.id
_entity.type
_entity.pdbx_description
1 polymer ?
#
loop_
_entity_poly.entity_id
_entity_poly.type
_entity_poly.pdbx_seq_one_letter_code
_entity_poly.pdbx_strand_id
1 'polypeptide(L)'
;MADLLITDIPDAVFAELQVRAHEAGLSLEDYARRLICDAVVEHWHKQDADITMAQLRDTTASILRVAAREPVFVADDDGQRFVLISVGEYDRLADPIDTPA
;
A
#
# COMPACT_ATOMS: atom_id res chain seq x y z
N MET A 1 3.82 -1.49 15.69
CA MET A 1 4.55 -1.33 14.43
C MET A 1 6.00 -1.12 14.82
N ALA A 2 6.94 -1.85 14.21
CA ALA A 2 8.35 -1.58 14.46
C ALA A 2 8.71 -0.32 13.66
N ASP A 3 9.29 0.69 14.33
CA ASP A 3 9.90 1.80 13.62
C ASP A 3 11.06 1.25 12.78
N LEU A 4 10.92 1.36 11.47
CA LEU A 4 11.98 1.02 10.52
C LEU A 4 13.03 2.13 10.59
N LEU A 5 13.95 1.99 11.53
CA LEU A 5 15.08 2.89 11.67
C LEU A 5 16.15 2.50 10.67
N ILE A 6 16.31 3.30 9.61
CA ILE A 6 17.43 3.15 8.67
C ILE A 6 18.56 4.05 9.18
N THR A 7 19.60 3.45 9.74
CA THR A 7 20.82 4.17 10.13
C THR A 7 21.81 4.19 8.97
N ASP A 8 22.77 5.11 9.04
CA ASP A 8 23.93 5.15 8.14
C ASP A 8 23.61 5.43 6.65
N ILE A 9 22.57 6.22 6.39
CA ILE A 9 22.29 6.74 5.04
C ILE A 9 23.35 7.79 4.70
N PRO A 10 24.11 7.63 3.60
CA PRO A 10 25.07 8.66 3.17
C PRO A 10 24.37 9.99 2.91
N ASP A 11 24.99 11.10 3.33
CA ASP A 11 24.40 12.45 3.22
C ASP A 11 23.92 12.78 1.80
N ALA A 12 24.67 12.36 0.78
CA ALA A 12 24.31 12.56 -0.62
C ALA A 12 23.01 11.82 -1.01
N VAL A 13 22.81 10.61 -0.48
CA VAL A 13 21.58 9.82 -0.70
C VAL A 13 20.42 10.45 0.06
N PHE A 14 20.66 10.91 1.28
CA PHE A 14 19.64 11.60 2.07
C PHE A 14 19.18 12.91 1.42
N ALA A 15 20.12 13.69 0.87
CA ALA A 15 19.81 14.92 0.14
C ALA A 15 18.98 14.65 -1.13
N GLU A 16 19.37 13.64 -1.91
CA GLU A 16 18.60 13.24 -3.10
C GLU A 16 17.18 12.78 -2.74
N LEU A 17 17.01 11.99 -1.67
CA LEU A 17 15.69 11.57 -1.19
C LEU A 17 14.81 12.76 -0.79
N GLN A 18 15.37 13.79 -0.18
CA GLN A 18 14.62 15.02 0.14
C GLN A 18 14.15 15.75 -1.11
N VAL A 19 15.02 15.89 -2.11
CA VAL A 19 14.68 16.56 -3.37
C VAL A 19 13.53 15.82 -4.06
N ARG A 20 13.64 14.49 -4.18
CA ARG A 20 12.60 13.70 -4.85
C ARG A 20 11.30 13.62 -4.08
N ALA A 21 11.35 13.57 -2.74
CA ALA A 21 10.15 13.66 -1.91
C ALA A 21 9.43 14.99 -2.14
N HIS A 22 10.19 16.09 -2.22
CA HIS A 22 9.65 17.41 -2.50
C HIS A 22 9.02 17.51 -3.89
N GLU A 23 9.70 17.00 -4.93
CA GLU A 23 9.16 16.93 -6.30
C GLU A 23 7.88 16.09 -6.40
N ALA A 24 7.77 15.03 -5.59
CA ALA A 24 6.58 14.20 -5.50
C ALA A 24 5.46 14.81 -4.63
N GLY A 25 5.70 15.95 -3.96
CA GLY A 25 4.75 16.57 -3.04
C GLY A 25 4.47 15.72 -1.77
N LEU A 26 5.41 14.86 -1.39
CA LEU A 26 5.29 13.93 -0.26
C LEU A 26 6.23 14.31 0.87
N SER A 27 5.92 13.88 2.10
CA SER A 27 6.91 13.89 3.17
C SER A 27 8.06 12.92 2.84
N LEU A 28 9.24 13.16 3.40
CA LEU A 28 10.38 12.25 3.22
C LEU A 28 10.04 10.83 3.70
N GLU A 29 9.29 10.72 4.80
CA GLU A 29 8.85 9.42 5.34
C GLU A 29 7.90 8.71 4.38
N ASP A 30 6.89 9.41 3.84
CA ASP A 30 5.94 8.82 2.90
C ASP A 30 6.61 8.43 1.58
N TYR A 31 7.56 9.23 1.12
CA TYR A 31 8.34 8.92 -0.08
C TYR A 31 9.24 7.69 0.13
N ALA A 32 9.94 7.61 1.27
CA ALA A 32 10.76 6.44 1.61
C ALA A 32 9.90 5.18 1.77
N ARG A 33 8.75 5.30 2.43
CA ARG A 33 7.77 4.21 2.58
C ARG A 33 7.31 3.70 1.23
N ARG A 34 6.97 4.60 0.30
CA ARG A 34 6.58 4.24 -1.06
C ARG A 34 7.70 3.52 -1.80
N LEU A 35 8.92 4.03 -1.77
CA LEU A 35 10.08 3.37 -2.40
C LEU A 35 10.31 1.95 -1.87
N ILE A 36 10.19 1.73 -0.56
CA ILE A 36 10.33 0.39 0.04
C ILE A 36 9.21 -0.53 -0.46
N CYS A 37 7.96 -0.05 -0.46
CA CYS A 37 6.84 -0.83 -0.98
C CYS A 37 7.05 -1.21 -2.46
N ASP A 38 7.43 -0.25 -3.29
CA ASP A 38 7.68 -0.46 -4.72
C ASP A 38 8.82 -1.48 -4.94
N ALA A 39 9.92 -1.36 -4.16
CA ALA A 39 11.05 -2.29 -4.23
C ALA A 39 10.69 -3.72 -3.77
N VAL A 40 9.86 -3.86 -2.74
CA VAL A 40 9.36 -5.17 -2.28
C VAL A 40 8.47 -5.80 -3.34
N VAL A 41 7.57 -5.03 -3.94
CA VAL A 41 6.70 -5.49 -5.04
C VAL A 41 7.55 -5.93 -6.24
N GLU A 42 8.53 -5.13 -6.66
CA GLU A 42 9.45 -5.54 -7.74
C GLU A 42 10.24 -6.80 -7.40
N HIS A 43 10.70 -6.95 -6.15
CA HIS A 43 11.44 -8.13 -5.72
C HIS A 43 10.56 -9.39 -5.78
N TRP A 44 9.31 -9.28 -5.34
CA TRP A 44 8.32 -10.35 -5.42
C TRP A 44 7.88 -10.65 -6.86
N HIS A 45 7.84 -9.67 -7.75
CA HIS A 45 7.55 -9.93 -9.17
C HIS A 45 8.74 -10.56 -9.92
N LYS A 46 9.98 -10.21 -9.57
CA LYS A 46 11.19 -10.77 -10.19
C LYS A 46 11.49 -12.20 -9.73
N GLN A 47 11.10 -12.53 -8.52
CA GLN A 47 11.05 -13.91 -8.08
C GLN A 47 9.72 -14.48 -8.57
N ASP A 48 9.74 -15.31 -9.60
CA ASP A 48 8.64 -16.19 -10.01
C ASP A 48 8.37 -17.26 -8.92
N ALA A 49 8.45 -16.84 -7.65
CA ALA A 49 8.36 -17.64 -6.47
C ALA A 49 6.89 -17.79 -6.17
N ASP A 50 6.38 -18.99 -6.43
CA ASP A 50 5.08 -19.44 -5.96
C ASP A 50 4.88 -18.96 -4.51
N ILE A 51 3.95 -18.01 -4.32
CA ILE A 51 3.60 -17.53 -3.00
C ILE A 51 3.00 -18.73 -2.27
N THR A 52 3.65 -19.16 -1.20
CA THR A 52 3.12 -20.28 -0.42
C THR A 52 1.76 -19.90 0.18
N MET A 53 0.86 -20.86 0.34
CA MET A 53 -0.43 -20.63 1.00
C MET A 53 -0.29 -19.99 2.40
N ALA A 54 0.82 -20.28 3.10
CA ALA A 54 1.14 -19.66 4.39
C ALA A 54 1.44 -18.17 4.24
N GLN A 55 2.30 -17.80 3.29
CA GLN A 55 2.64 -16.39 3.01
C GLN A 55 1.42 -15.61 2.53
N LEU A 56 0.58 -16.20 1.67
CA LEU A 56 -0.67 -15.59 1.25
C LEU A 56 -1.58 -15.32 2.45
N ARG A 57 -1.79 -16.33 3.31
CA ARG A 57 -2.63 -16.19 4.50
C ARG A 57 -2.14 -15.10 5.45
N ASP A 58 -0.84 -15.07 5.72
CA ASP A 58 -0.25 -14.10 6.65
C ASP A 58 -0.29 -12.67 6.09
N THR A 59 -0.10 -12.53 4.77
CA THR A 59 -0.21 -11.25 4.05
C THR A 59 -1.66 -10.75 4.07
N THR A 60 -2.62 -11.59 3.68
CA THR A 60 -4.05 -11.26 3.73
C THR A 60 -4.50 -10.90 5.14
N ALA A 61 -4.09 -11.67 6.16
CA ALA A 61 -4.44 -11.38 7.55
C ALA A 61 -3.87 -10.02 8.02
N SER A 62 -2.68 -9.66 7.56
CA SER A 62 -2.06 -8.37 7.88
C SER A 62 -2.79 -7.21 7.20
N ILE A 63 -3.13 -7.35 5.93
CA ILE A 63 -3.92 -6.36 5.17
C ILE A 63 -5.29 -6.14 5.81
N LEU A 64 -6.01 -7.21 6.15
CA LEU A 64 -7.32 -7.12 6.79
C LEU A 64 -7.27 -6.46 8.17
N ARG A 65 -6.18 -6.65 8.93
CA ARG A 65 -6.00 -5.97 10.22
C ARG A 65 -5.83 -4.46 10.06
N VAL A 66 -5.17 -4.02 8.99
CA VAL A 66 -5.04 -2.60 8.64
C VAL A 66 -6.38 -2.05 8.17
N ALA A 67 -7.07 -2.77 7.27
CA ALA A 67 -8.39 -2.40 6.76
C ALA A 67 -9.46 -2.20 7.85
N ALA A 68 -9.32 -2.86 9.00
CA ALA A 68 -10.19 -2.67 10.16
C ALA A 68 -10.01 -1.31 10.88
N ARG A 69 -8.94 -0.56 10.57
CA ARG A 69 -8.59 0.71 11.21
C ARG A 69 -8.58 1.88 10.25
N GLU A 70 -8.16 1.63 9.02
CA GLU A 70 -8.01 2.66 7.99
C GLU A 70 -8.30 2.09 6.59
N PRO A 71 -8.74 2.91 5.62
CA PRO A 71 -9.00 2.46 4.26
C PRO A 71 -7.72 1.95 3.60
N VAL A 72 -7.76 0.72 3.08
CA VAL A 72 -6.67 0.14 2.29
C VAL A 72 -6.99 0.30 0.81
N PHE A 73 -6.08 0.94 0.08
CA PHE A 73 -6.16 1.11 -1.35
C PHE A 73 -5.30 0.07 -2.07
N VAL A 74 -5.88 -0.59 -3.07
CA VAL A 74 -5.20 -1.48 -4.01
C VAL A 74 -5.18 -0.78 -5.36
N ALA A 75 -4.01 -0.62 -5.97
CA ALA A 75 -3.91 -0.08 -7.32
C ALA A 75 -3.71 -1.24 -8.30
N ASP A 76 -4.35 -1.15 -9.47
CA ASP A 76 -4.00 -2.01 -10.61
C ASP A 76 -2.79 -1.46 -11.38
N ASP A 77 -2.36 -2.20 -12.40
CA ASP A 77 -1.22 -1.84 -13.25
C ASP A 77 -1.45 -0.54 -14.04
N ASP A 78 -2.71 -0.15 -14.26
CA ASP A 78 -3.12 1.10 -14.91
C ASP A 78 -3.20 2.28 -13.92
N GLY A 79 -2.91 2.03 -12.64
CA GLY A 79 -2.91 3.04 -11.57
C GLY A 79 -4.30 3.39 -11.04
N GLN A 80 -5.34 2.66 -11.46
CA GLN A 80 -6.69 2.81 -10.93
C GLN A 80 -6.73 2.27 -9.50
N ARG A 81 -7.29 3.08 -8.59
CA ARG A 81 -7.33 2.77 -7.16
C ARG A 81 -8.67 2.17 -6.76
N PHE A 82 -8.62 1.03 -6.11
CA PHE A 82 -9.73 0.33 -5.49
C PHE A 82 -9.58 0.38 -3.98
N VAL A 83 -10.68 0.38 -3.24
CA VAL A 83 -10.66 0.34 -1.77
C VAL A 83 -11.22 -0.99 -1.30
N LEU A 84 -10.56 -1.60 -0.31
CA LEU A 84 -11.08 -2.77 0.39
C LEU A 84 -12.18 -2.32 1.35
N ILE A 85 -13.40 -2.82 1.12
CA ILE A 85 -14.56 -2.60 1.99
C ILE A 85 -15.11 -3.94 2.48
N SER A 86 -15.83 -3.90 3.60
CA SER A 86 -16.53 -5.10 4.09
C SER A 86 -17.70 -5.47 3.17
N VAL A 87 -18.10 -6.75 3.16
CA VAL A 87 -19.27 -7.21 2.39
C VAL A 87 -20.53 -6.42 2.78
N GLY A 88 -20.73 -6.15 4.07
CA GLY A 88 -21.88 -5.35 4.51
C GLY A 88 -21.85 -3.90 4.05
N GLU A 89 -20.67 -3.30 3.85
CA GLU A 89 -20.56 -1.98 3.22
C GLU A 89 -20.77 -2.03 1.72
N TYR A 90 -20.29 -3.09 1.06
CA TYR A 90 -20.57 -3.33 -0.35
C TYR A 90 -22.09 -3.43 -0.57
N ASP A 91 -22.79 -4.23 0.23
CA ASP A 91 -24.24 -4.40 0.13
C ASP A 91 -24.98 -3.06 0.30
N ARG A 92 -24.54 -2.21 1.24
CA ARG A 92 -25.11 -0.85 1.41
C ARG A 92 -24.88 0.07 0.22
N LEU A 93 -23.73 -0.05 -0.44
CA LEU A 93 -23.37 0.78 -1.60
C LEU A 93 -23.99 0.25 -2.90
N ALA A 94 -24.22 -1.06 -2.97
CA ALA A 94 -24.82 -1.74 -4.12
C ALA A 94 -26.35 -1.67 -4.11
N ASP A 95 -26.97 -1.42 -2.95
CA ASP A 95 -28.40 -1.14 -2.88
C ASP A 95 -28.71 0.18 -3.61
N PRO A 96 -29.56 0.16 -4.66
CA PRO A 96 -29.97 1.36 -5.33
C PRO A 96 -30.76 2.22 -4.35
N ILE A 97 -30.26 3.43 -4.06
CA ILE A 97 -31.06 4.48 -3.45
C ILE A 97 -32.34 4.58 -4.29
N ASP A 98 -33.49 4.29 -3.65
CA ASP A 98 -34.84 4.48 -4.19
C ASP A 98 -34.85 5.70 -5.12
N THR A 99 -35.02 5.45 -6.42
CA THR A 99 -35.32 6.52 -7.37
C THR A 99 -36.80 6.80 -7.21
N PRO A 100 -37.24 7.93 -6.62
CA PRO A 100 -38.65 8.22 -6.51
C PRO A 100 -39.22 8.38 -7.93
N ALA A 101 -40.27 7.60 -8.19
CA ALA A 101 -41.10 7.68 -9.39
C ALA A 101 -41.90 8.98 -9.47
#